data_AF-J0CFE5-F1
#
_entry.id   AF-J0CFE5-F1
#
_cell.length_a   1.000
_cell.length_b   1.000
_cell.length_c   1.000
_cell.angle_alpha   90.00
_cell.angle_beta   90.00
_cell.angle_gamma   90.00
#
_symmetry.space_group_name_H-M   'P 1'
#
loop_
_entity.id
_entity.type
_entity.pdbx_description
1 polymer ?
#
loop_
_entity_poly.entity_id
_entity_poly.type
_entity_poly.pdbx_seq_one_letter_code
_entity_poly.pdbx_strand_id
1 'polypeptide(L)'
;MLGETISFVRHNLALVCLFVGLSCAIIVFSEYSESRSGGSTQFFIALYIGYCVQSTILNGTGRVQIGRGMVGFGSYIWKNLLILLLVLGVAIGVPLASGAASFSMGAFLLLCGGLFAIIYPLLLALVGTWPTAGIAGSKSGLADAFAKGKHSFLPTFLRLFAGIILPSMVSFLLLAVAASMSYEADAVFQGGKISPVALVLLIVSQSLGTFGLCYASVVLARKFQFSEFARNSPQGDAVSEIFR
;
A
#
# COMPACT_ATOMS: atom_id res chain seq x y z
N MET A 1 -9.82 -7.38 11.13
CA MET A 1 -9.02 -6.95 9.94
C MET A 1 -9.74 -7.29 8.66
N LEU A 2 -9.76 -8.55 8.20
CA LEU A 2 -10.35 -8.92 6.91
C LEU A 2 -11.87 -8.61 6.82
N GLY A 3 -12.64 -8.93 7.87
CA GLY A 3 -14.06 -8.56 7.94
C GLY A 3 -14.33 -7.04 7.94
N GLU A 4 -13.41 -6.24 8.47
CA GLU A 4 -13.51 -4.76 8.43
C GLU A 4 -13.17 -4.23 7.06
N THR A 5 -12.18 -4.81 6.38
CA THR A 5 -11.88 -4.49 4.98
C THR A 5 -13.08 -4.80 4.09
N ILE A 6 -13.70 -5.98 4.24
CA ILE A 6 -14.92 -6.33 3.49
C ILE A 6 -16.05 -5.36 3.82
N SER A 7 -16.26 -5.03 5.10
CA SER A 7 -17.28 -4.06 5.51
C SER A 7 -17.03 -2.68 4.90
N PHE A 8 -15.79 -2.19 4.92
CA PHE A 8 -15.41 -0.92 4.30
C PHE A 8 -15.69 -0.93 2.80
N VAL A 9 -15.24 -1.97 2.08
CA VAL A 9 -15.44 -2.12 0.64
C VAL A 9 -16.94 -2.16 0.32
N ARG A 10 -17.73 -2.90 1.09
CA ARG A 10 -19.19 -3.00 0.89
C ARG A 10 -19.90 -1.67 1.09
N HIS A 11 -19.54 -0.91 2.14
CA HIS A 11 -20.17 0.38 2.42
C HIS A 11 -19.71 1.52 1.50
N ASN A 12 -18.55 1.36 0.84
CA ASN A 12 -17.93 2.37 -0.02
C ASN A 12 -17.69 1.82 -1.43
N LEU A 13 -18.55 0.91 -1.91
CA LEU A 13 -18.34 0.17 -3.16
C LEU A 13 -18.22 1.09 -4.37
N ALA A 14 -19.04 2.14 -4.45
CA ALA A 14 -18.96 3.14 -5.52
C ALA A 14 -17.60 3.84 -5.58
N LEU A 15 -17.03 4.18 -4.42
CA LEU A 15 -15.71 4.81 -4.32
C LEU A 15 -14.62 3.83 -4.74
N VAL A 16 -14.67 2.58 -4.29
CA VAL A 16 -13.72 1.53 -4.69
C VAL A 16 -13.78 1.27 -6.21
N CYS A 17 -14.99 1.16 -6.79
CA CYS A 17 -15.16 1.00 -8.24
C CYS A 17 -14.61 2.19 -9.03
N LEU A 18 -14.84 3.42 -8.56
CA LEU A 18 -14.28 4.62 -9.17
C LEU A 18 -12.74 4.58 -9.16
N PHE A 19 -12.13 4.14 -8.06
CA PHE A 19 -10.68 4.01 -7.97
C PHE A 19 -10.12 2.94 -8.89
N VAL A 20 -10.73 1.76 -8.94
CA VAL A 20 -10.34 0.70 -9.88
C VAL A 20 -10.46 1.21 -11.33
N GLY A 21 -11.57 1.88 -11.66
CA GLY A 21 -11.80 2.46 -12.98
C GLY A 21 -10.74 3.51 -13.37
N LEU A 22 -10.41 4.44 -12.46
CA LEU A 22 -9.35 5.44 -12.67
C LEU A 22 -7.97 4.79 -12.84
N SER A 23 -7.63 3.80 -12.01
CA SER A 23 -6.37 3.08 -12.11
C SER A 23 -6.25 2.33 -13.44
N CYS A 24 -7.31 1.65 -13.88
CA CYS A 24 -7.37 1.01 -15.19
C CYS A 24 -7.23 2.04 -16.31
N ALA A 25 -7.98 3.16 -16.25
CA ALA A 25 -7.93 4.21 -17.26
C ALA A 25 -6.53 4.83 -17.40
N ILE A 26 -5.82 5.04 -16.29
CA ILE A 26 -4.44 5.54 -16.31
C ILE A 26 -3.50 4.54 -16.99
N ILE A 27 -3.63 3.24 -16.71
CA ILE A 27 -2.78 2.22 -17.33
C ILE A 27 -3.02 2.16 -18.83
N VAL A 28 -4.30 2.08 -19.22
CA VAL A 28 -4.70 2.04 -20.64
C VAL A 28 -4.25 3.31 -21.36
N PHE A 29 -4.36 4.48 -20.73
CA PHE A 29 -3.88 5.74 -21.31
C PHE A 29 -2.36 5.81 -21.40
N SER A 30 -1.64 5.34 -20.38
CA SER A 30 -0.17 5.27 -20.36
C SER A 30 0.36 4.37 -21.49
N GLU A 31 -0.33 3.25 -21.71
CA GLU A 31 -0.03 2.32 -22.81
C GLU A 31 -0.34 2.96 -24.17
N TYR A 32 -1.51 3.58 -24.33
CA TYR A 32 -1.90 4.27 -25.57
C TYR A 32 -0.98 5.44 -25.93
N SER A 33 -0.51 6.19 -24.93
CA SER A 33 0.36 7.37 -25.13
C SER A 33 1.84 7.03 -25.20
N GLU A 34 2.22 5.75 -25.06
CA GLU A 34 3.60 5.28 -24.88
C GLU A 34 4.37 6.03 -23.77
N SER A 35 3.63 6.68 -22.87
CA SER A 35 4.20 7.54 -21.84
C SER A 35 4.56 6.70 -20.62
N ARG A 36 5.76 6.91 -20.08
CA ARG A 36 6.20 6.28 -18.82
C ARG A 36 5.68 6.99 -17.55
N SER A 37 4.76 7.94 -17.68
CA SER A 37 4.36 8.85 -16.58
C SER A 37 3.33 8.31 -15.58
N GLY A 38 2.68 7.17 -15.84
CA GLY A 38 1.56 6.68 -15.02
C GLY A 38 1.90 6.30 -13.56
N GLY A 39 3.16 5.99 -13.26
CA GLY A 39 3.55 5.43 -11.95
C GLY A 39 3.36 6.39 -10.77
N SER A 40 3.64 7.69 -10.95
CA SER A 40 3.49 8.68 -9.88
C SER A 40 2.02 8.95 -9.55
N THR A 41 1.15 9.05 -10.56
CA THR A 41 -0.29 9.25 -10.38
C THR A 41 -0.93 8.07 -9.65
N GLN A 42 -0.55 6.84 -9.98
CA GLN A 42 -1.02 5.66 -9.28
C GLN A 42 -0.60 5.64 -7.81
N PHE A 43 0.61 6.10 -7.50
CA PHE A 43 1.06 6.22 -6.12
C PHE A 43 0.20 7.21 -5.32
N PHE A 44 -0.11 8.39 -5.87
CA PHE A 44 -0.98 9.36 -5.21
C PHE A 44 -2.41 8.84 -5.02
N ILE A 45 -2.94 8.10 -5.99
CA ILE A 45 -4.24 7.44 -5.88
C ILE A 45 -4.23 6.41 -4.74
N ALA A 46 -3.20 5.56 -4.67
CA ALA A 46 -3.06 4.58 -3.60
C ALA A 46 -2.96 5.24 -2.22
N LEU A 47 -2.22 6.35 -2.09
CA LEU A 47 -2.15 7.13 -0.86
C LEU A 47 -3.51 7.72 -0.48
N TYR A 48 -4.26 8.26 -1.44
CA TYR A 48 -5.56 8.85 -1.16
C TYR A 48 -6.56 7.79 -0.66
N ILE A 49 -6.61 6.62 -1.31
CA ILE A 49 -7.43 5.49 -0.84
C ILE A 49 -7.00 5.07 0.57
N GLY A 50 -5.70 4.92 0.80
CA GLY A 50 -5.16 4.55 2.11
C GLY A 50 -5.56 5.56 3.19
N TYR A 51 -5.49 6.86 2.89
CA TYR A 51 -5.95 7.92 3.77
C TYR A 51 -7.45 7.80 4.07
N CYS A 52 -8.30 7.61 3.05
CA CYS A 52 -9.75 7.44 3.22
C CYS A 52 -10.08 6.24 4.12
N VAL A 53 -9.43 5.11 3.90
CA VAL A 53 -9.61 3.90 4.71
C VAL A 53 -9.17 4.16 6.16
N GLN A 54 -7.96 4.68 6.37
CA GLN A 54 -7.45 4.94 7.72
C GLN A 54 -8.28 5.97 8.47
N SER A 55 -8.66 7.07 7.82
CA SER A 55 -9.53 8.10 8.41
C SER A 55 -10.91 7.54 8.78
N THR A 56 -11.49 6.67 7.95
CA THR A 56 -12.81 6.06 8.24
C THR A 56 -12.73 5.10 9.44
N ILE A 57 -11.67 4.30 9.55
CA ILE A 57 -11.47 3.38 10.68
C ILE A 57 -11.17 4.15 11.97
N LEU A 58 -10.38 5.23 11.90
CA LEU A 58 -10.07 6.07 13.06
C LEU A 58 -11.31 6.82 13.58
N ASN A 59 -12.17 7.32 12.68
CA ASN A 59 -13.39 8.03 13.04
C ASN A 59 -14.57 7.11 13.40
N GLY A 60 -14.46 5.80 13.14
CA GLY A 60 -15.52 4.82 13.45
C GLY A 60 -16.80 4.94 12.61
N THR A 61 -16.82 5.77 11.57
CA THR A 61 -18.04 6.13 10.82
C THR A 61 -18.45 5.10 9.76
N GLY A 62 -17.57 4.15 9.41
CA GLY A 62 -17.81 3.11 8.40
C GLY A 62 -17.93 3.60 6.94
N ARG A 63 -18.23 4.90 6.73
CA ARG A 63 -18.28 5.58 5.43
C ARG A 63 -17.25 6.71 5.33
N VAL A 64 -16.70 6.87 4.14
CA VAL A 64 -15.80 7.98 3.80
C VAL A 64 -16.57 9.29 3.80
N GLN A 65 -16.16 10.24 4.63
CA GLN A 65 -16.76 11.57 4.72
C GLN A 65 -15.97 12.56 3.86
N ILE A 66 -16.41 12.76 2.61
CA ILE A 66 -15.74 13.64 1.63
C ILE A 66 -15.87 15.12 2.01
N GLY A 67 -16.89 15.49 2.81
CA GLY A 67 -17.17 16.88 3.21
C GLY A 67 -16.50 17.36 4.50
N ARG A 68 -15.77 16.51 5.21
CA ARG A 68 -15.03 16.89 6.43
C ARG A 68 -13.60 17.23 5.99
N GLY A 69 -13.11 18.43 6.30
CA GLY A 69 -11.79 18.89 5.86
C GLY A 69 -10.68 17.83 6.04
N MET A 70 -9.71 17.82 5.12
CA MET A 70 -8.67 16.79 5.04
C MET A 70 -7.59 16.95 6.12
N VAL A 71 -7.99 16.79 7.39
CA VAL A 71 -7.10 16.91 8.54
C VAL A 71 -5.97 15.88 8.44
N GLY A 72 -4.73 16.34 8.59
CA GLY A 72 -3.55 15.48 8.61
C GLY A 72 -3.11 14.90 7.26
N PHE A 73 -3.81 15.22 6.16
CA PHE A 73 -3.51 14.65 4.83
C PHE A 73 -2.10 15.02 4.32
N GLY A 74 -1.69 16.28 4.46
CA GLY A 74 -0.35 16.71 4.06
C GLY A 74 0.75 16.00 4.85
N SER A 75 0.57 15.84 6.17
CA SER A 75 1.49 15.07 7.02
C SER A 75 1.52 13.59 6.63
N TYR A 76 0.36 13.00 6.31
CA TYR A 76 0.25 11.63 5.86
C TYR A 76 0.99 11.39 4.53
N ILE A 77 0.78 12.24 3.52
CA ILE A 77 1.49 12.15 2.24
C ILE A 77 2.99 12.26 2.48
N TRP A 78 3.42 13.31 3.21
CA TRP A 78 4.84 13.58 3.42
C TRP A 78 5.55 12.41 4.11
N LYS A 79 4.95 11.83 5.15
CA LYS A 79 5.51 10.68 5.86
C LYS A 79 5.56 9.43 5.00
N ASN A 80 4.54 9.15 4.19
CA ASN A 80 4.57 8.03 3.25
C ASN A 80 5.62 8.25 2.14
N LEU A 81 5.79 9.48 1.66
CA LEU A 81 6.81 9.82 0.67
C LEU A 81 8.22 9.57 1.23
N LEU A 82 8.49 9.96 2.48
CA LEU A 82 9.76 9.67 3.16
C LEU A 82 10.01 8.17 3.30
N ILE A 83 8.98 7.40 3.69
CA ILE A 83 9.09 5.93 3.76
C ILE A 83 9.39 5.37 2.36
N LEU A 84 8.70 5.82 1.32
CA LEU A 84 8.92 5.36 -0.05
C LEU A 84 10.34 5.68 -0.53
N LEU A 85 10.82 6.92 -0.30
CA LEU A 85 12.18 7.33 -0.68
C LEU A 85 13.24 6.47 0.00
N LEU A 86 13.06 6.17 1.29
CA LEU A 86 13.95 5.27 2.01
C LEU A 86 13.94 3.86 1.41
N VAL A 87 12.76 3.32 1.12
CA VAL A 87 12.60 2.00 0.52
C VAL A 87 13.26 1.96 -0.86
N LEU A 88 13.04 2.95 -1.71
CA LEU A 88 13.67 3.06 -3.03
C LEU A 88 15.19 3.16 -2.92
N GLY A 89 15.69 3.98 -1.99
CA GLY A 89 17.12 4.11 -1.73
C GLY A 89 17.77 2.78 -1.37
N VAL A 90 17.13 1.97 -0.53
CA VAL A 90 17.66 0.64 -0.18
C VAL A 90 17.46 -0.37 -1.30
N ALA A 91 16.27 -0.43 -1.90
CA ALA A 91 15.92 -1.39 -2.93
C ALA A 91 16.75 -1.24 -4.22
N ILE A 92 17.16 -0.01 -4.55
CA ILE A 92 18.02 0.29 -5.70
C ILE A 92 19.49 0.36 -5.28
N GLY A 93 19.78 0.97 -4.12
CA GLY A 93 21.15 1.17 -3.65
C GLY A 93 21.88 -0.13 -3.30
N VAL A 94 21.20 -1.11 -2.71
CA VAL A 94 21.82 -2.40 -2.36
C VAL A 94 22.27 -3.17 -3.60
N PRO A 95 21.42 -3.39 -4.64
CA PRO A 95 21.85 -4.03 -5.88
C PRO A 95 22.97 -3.28 -6.59
N LEU A 96 22.92 -1.93 -6.62
CA LEU A 96 23.97 -1.14 -7.24
C LEU A 96 25.31 -1.30 -6.50
N ALA A 97 25.30 -1.25 -5.17
CA ALA A 97 26.50 -1.44 -4.35
C ALA A 97 27.08 -2.85 -4.45
N SER A 98 26.24 -3.87 -4.69
CA SER A 98 26.69 -5.26 -4.89
C SER A 98 27.13 -5.56 -6.33
N GLY A 99 27.23 -4.56 -7.21
CA GLY A 99 27.66 -4.74 -8.60
C GLY A 99 26.61 -5.34 -9.53
N ALA A 100 25.34 -5.42 -9.11
CA ALA A 100 24.25 -5.98 -9.92
C ALA A 100 23.87 -5.09 -11.13
N ALA A 101 24.47 -3.90 -11.26
CA ALA A 101 24.37 -3.05 -12.45
C ALA A 101 24.91 -3.74 -13.73
N SER A 102 25.73 -4.78 -13.56
CA SER A 102 26.25 -5.61 -14.66
C SER A 102 25.27 -6.69 -15.14
N PHE A 103 24.15 -6.91 -14.45
CA PHE A 103 23.12 -7.87 -14.86
C PHE A 103 22.28 -7.35 -16.02
N SER A 104 21.57 -8.27 -16.69
CA SER A 104 20.54 -7.90 -17.64
C SER A 104 19.50 -7.00 -16.97
N MET A 105 18.96 -6.04 -17.71
CA MET A 105 17.99 -5.08 -17.17
C MET A 105 16.78 -5.78 -16.51
N GLY A 106 16.33 -6.91 -17.07
CA GLY A 106 15.27 -7.73 -16.47
C GLY A 106 15.66 -8.33 -15.12
N ALA A 107 16.87 -8.90 -14.99
CA ALA A 107 17.35 -9.45 -13.73
C ALA A 107 17.56 -8.35 -12.67
N PHE A 108 18.08 -7.19 -13.07
CA PHE A 108 18.20 -6.03 -12.19
C PHE A 108 16.84 -5.54 -11.67
N LEU A 109 15.84 -5.44 -12.54
CA LEU A 109 14.49 -5.03 -12.18
C LEU A 109 13.81 -6.05 -11.25
N LEU A 110 13.98 -7.35 -11.50
CA LEU A 110 13.47 -8.40 -10.62
C LEU A 110 14.10 -8.34 -9.23
N LEU A 111 15.41 -8.08 -9.16
CA LEU A 111 16.14 -8.00 -7.90
C LEU A 111 15.71 -6.76 -7.09
N CYS A 112 15.62 -5.59 -7.74
CA CYS A 112 15.09 -4.37 -7.12
C CYS A 112 13.63 -4.54 -6.69
N GLY A 113 12.79 -5.16 -7.53
CA GLY A 113 11.38 -5.42 -7.23
C GLY A 113 11.20 -6.39 -6.05
N GLY A 114 12.00 -7.45 -5.99
CA GLY A 114 12.01 -8.41 -4.87
C GLY A 114 12.44 -7.76 -3.56
N LEU A 115 13.49 -6.93 -3.58
CA LEU A 115 13.90 -6.15 -2.41
C LEU A 115 12.81 -5.17 -1.97
N PHE A 116 12.20 -4.47 -2.92
CA PHE A 116 11.07 -3.58 -2.63
C PHE A 116 9.92 -4.33 -1.97
N ALA A 117 9.55 -5.50 -2.49
CA ALA A 117 8.49 -6.36 -1.96
C ALA A 117 8.71 -6.82 -0.51
N ILE A 118 9.96 -6.88 -0.05
CA ILE A 118 10.31 -7.29 1.31
C ILE A 118 10.48 -6.07 2.22
N ILE A 119 11.25 -5.07 1.77
CA ILE A 119 11.61 -3.89 2.56
C ILE A 119 10.40 -3.00 2.81
N TYR A 120 9.50 -2.86 1.82
CA TYR A 120 8.34 -2.00 1.95
C TYR A 120 7.38 -2.46 3.05
N PRO A 121 6.89 -3.72 3.09
CA PRO A 121 6.08 -4.20 4.21
C PRO A 121 6.84 -4.21 5.54
N LEU A 122 8.17 -4.42 5.52
CA LEU A 122 9.00 -4.40 6.71
C LEU A 122 9.04 -3.01 7.36
N LEU A 123 9.29 -1.97 6.55
CA LEU A 123 9.28 -0.59 7.03
C LEU A 123 7.87 -0.16 7.46
N LEU A 124 6.83 -0.54 6.72
CA LEU A 124 5.45 -0.28 7.15
C LEU A 124 5.09 -1.01 8.46
N ALA A 125 5.61 -2.22 8.69
CA ALA A 125 5.38 -2.92 9.95
C ALA A 125 6.03 -2.21 11.14
N LEU A 126 7.19 -1.58 10.94
CA LEU A 126 7.93 -0.87 11.99
C LEU A 126 7.41 0.55 12.21
N VAL A 127 7.27 1.34 11.15
CA VAL A 127 6.96 2.79 11.23
C VAL A 127 5.63 3.17 10.58
N GLY A 128 4.82 2.22 10.08
CA GLY A 128 3.54 2.52 9.42
C GLY A 128 2.46 3.11 10.33
N THR A 129 2.67 3.12 11.66
CA THR A 129 1.85 3.89 12.60
C THR A 129 2.15 5.39 12.56
N TRP A 130 3.31 5.80 12.03
CA TRP A 130 3.74 7.20 11.97
C TRP A 130 2.91 8.06 11.00
N PRO A 131 2.61 7.61 9.75
CA PRO A 131 1.66 8.32 8.89
C PRO A 131 0.26 8.38 9.50
N THR A 132 -0.20 7.26 10.08
CA THR A 132 -1.52 7.13 10.72
C THR A 132 -1.69 8.12 11.88
N ALA A 133 -0.64 8.35 12.68
CA ALA A 133 -0.63 9.35 13.75
C ALA A 133 -0.88 10.77 13.23
N GLY A 134 -0.42 11.09 12.02
CA GLY A 134 -0.67 12.39 11.37
C GLY A 134 -2.15 12.61 11.06
N ILE A 135 -2.88 11.57 10.68
CA ILE A 135 -4.33 11.62 10.45
C ILE A 135 -5.07 11.80 11.77
N ALA A 136 -4.65 11.09 12.82
CA ALA A 136 -5.24 11.16 14.15
C ALA A 136 -4.92 12.47 14.91
N GLY A 137 -4.10 13.37 14.33
CA GLY A 137 -3.67 14.61 15.00
C GLY A 137 -2.67 14.38 16.15
N SER A 138 -2.12 13.18 16.28
CA SER A 138 -1.13 12.85 17.32
C SER A 138 0.27 13.32 16.92
N LYS A 139 0.98 13.95 17.87
CA LYS A 139 2.37 14.43 17.69
C LYS A 139 3.42 13.31 17.83
N SER A 140 3.02 12.03 17.87
CA SER A 140 3.94 10.91 18.03
C SER A 140 5.03 10.92 16.96
N GLY A 141 6.29 10.94 17.43
CA GLY A 141 7.47 10.97 16.58
C GLY A 141 7.77 9.63 15.90
N LEU A 142 8.80 9.62 15.04
CA LEU A 142 9.25 8.39 14.38
C LEU A 142 9.79 7.36 15.39
N ALA A 143 10.45 7.82 16.46
CA ALA A 143 10.94 6.97 17.54
C ALA A 143 9.80 6.24 18.28
N ASP A 144 8.71 6.97 18.60
CA ASP A 144 7.51 6.36 19.20
C ASP A 144 6.88 5.32 18.27
N ALA A 145 6.79 5.65 16.98
CA ALA A 145 6.23 4.74 15.99
C ALA A 145 7.05 3.45 15.89
N PHE A 146 8.38 3.56 15.91
CA PHE A 146 9.29 2.42 15.90
C PHE A 146 9.15 1.56 17.15
N ALA A 147 9.07 2.17 18.34
CA ALA A 147 8.85 1.47 19.60
C ALA A 147 7.52 0.67 19.57
N LYS A 148 6.44 1.30 19.08
CA LYS A 148 5.14 0.65 18.85
C LYS A 148 5.23 -0.45 17.78
N GLY A 149 6.09 -0.27 16.78
CA GLY A 149 6.37 -1.21 15.71
C GLY A 149 6.90 -2.56 16.20
N LYS A 150 7.85 -2.51 17.15
CA LYS A 150 8.64 -3.65 17.64
C LYS A 150 7.82 -4.71 18.37
N HIS A 151 6.88 -4.30 19.23
CA HIS A 151 6.14 -5.20 20.12
C HIS A 151 5.17 -6.17 19.39
N SER A 152 4.83 -5.89 18.13
CA SER A 152 3.98 -6.79 17.33
C SER A 152 4.46 -6.85 15.89
N PHE A 153 5.79 -6.79 15.71
CA PHE A 153 6.41 -6.68 14.39
C PHE A 153 6.04 -7.86 13.48
N LEU A 154 6.35 -9.10 13.88
CA LEU A 154 6.17 -10.29 13.06
C LEU A 154 4.72 -10.50 12.56
N PRO A 155 3.68 -10.49 13.42
CA PRO A 155 2.31 -10.64 12.95
C PRO A 155 1.83 -9.45 12.10
N THR A 156 2.33 -8.24 12.34
CA THR A 156 2.02 -7.08 11.49
C THR A 156 2.68 -7.22 10.12
N PHE A 157 3.95 -7.61 10.09
CA PHE A 157 4.72 -7.83 8.89
C PHE A 157 4.07 -8.89 8.00
N LEU A 158 3.74 -10.06 8.54
CA LEU A 158 3.08 -11.11 7.76
C LEU A 158 1.74 -10.66 7.18
N ARG A 159 0.96 -9.88 7.93
CA ARG A 159 -0.31 -9.31 7.44
C ARG A 159 -0.08 -8.29 6.34
N LEU A 160 0.88 -7.38 6.49
CA LEU A 160 1.19 -6.37 5.46
C LEU A 160 1.80 -7.01 4.22
N PHE A 161 2.68 -8.00 4.41
CA PHE A 161 3.26 -8.77 3.33
C PHE A 161 2.18 -9.50 2.54
N ALA A 162 1.27 -10.22 3.22
CA ALA A 162 0.13 -10.84 2.57
C ALA A 162 -0.80 -9.82 1.89
N GLY A 163 -1.04 -8.67 2.51
CA GLY A 163 -1.90 -7.62 1.95
C GLY A 163 -1.33 -6.94 0.69
N ILE A 164 -0.01 -6.82 0.59
CA ILE A 164 0.65 -6.06 -0.48
C ILE A 164 1.19 -6.99 -1.57
N ILE A 165 1.75 -8.14 -1.20
CA ILE A 165 2.47 -9.04 -2.12
C ILE A 165 1.56 -10.10 -2.72
N LEU A 166 0.61 -10.63 -1.95
CA LEU A 166 -0.29 -11.69 -2.42
C LEU A 166 -1.13 -11.23 -3.63
N PRO A 167 -1.68 -10.01 -3.68
CA PRO A 167 -2.32 -9.48 -4.88
C PRO A 167 -1.41 -9.50 -6.11
N SER A 168 -0.17 -9.01 -5.96
CA SER A 168 0.81 -8.95 -7.06
C SER A 168 1.23 -10.34 -7.54
N MET A 169 1.40 -11.31 -6.63
CA MET A 169 1.69 -12.71 -6.96
C MET A 169 0.54 -13.36 -7.72
N VAL A 170 -0.71 -13.12 -7.30
CA VAL A 170 -1.89 -13.62 -8.00
C VAL A 170 -2.01 -13.00 -9.39
N SER A 171 -1.80 -11.68 -9.52
CA SER A 171 -1.80 -11.02 -10.83
C SER A 171 -0.71 -11.55 -11.76
N PHE A 172 0.49 -11.78 -11.25
CA PHE A 172 1.59 -12.37 -12.02
C PHE A 172 1.28 -13.80 -12.46
N LEU A 173 0.70 -14.61 -11.56
CA LEU A 173 0.26 -15.97 -11.86
C LEU A 173 -0.83 -15.99 -12.93
N LEU A 174 -1.83 -15.10 -12.82
CA LEU A 174 -2.89 -14.96 -13.81
C LEU A 174 -2.33 -14.58 -15.19
N LEU A 175 -1.36 -13.67 -15.24
CA LEU A 175 -0.68 -13.30 -16.48
C LEU A 175 0.10 -14.49 -17.07
N ALA A 176 0.84 -15.23 -16.25
CA ALA A 176 1.59 -16.40 -16.69
C ALA A 176 0.68 -17.53 -17.23
N VAL A 177 -0.48 -17.74 -16.60
CA VAL A 177 -1.49 -18.70 -17.07
C VAL A 177 -2.14 -18.23 -18.37
N ALA A 178 -2.43 -16.94 -18.51
CA ALA A 178 -2.98 -16.40 -19.75
C ALA A 178 -1.98 -16.55 -20.92
N ALA A 179 -0.70 -16.24 -20.67
CA ALA A 179 0.37 -16.40 -21.64
C ALA A 179 0.58 -17.87 -22.04
N SER A 180 0.48 -18.83 -21.11
CA SER A 180 0.64 -20.26 -21.42
C SER A 180 -0.51 -20.82 -22.26
N MET A 181 -1.69 -20.23 -22.18
CA MET A 181 -2.85 -20.56 -23.00
C MET A 181 -2.83 -19.85 -24.37
N SER A 182 -1.71 -19.23 -24.75
CA SER A 182 -1.55 -18.45 -25.99
C SER A 182 -2.54 -17.28 -26.12
N TYR A 183 -3.08 -16.79 -25.00
CA TYR A 183 -3.81 -15.53 -25.02
C TYR A 183 -2.82 -14.37 -25.11
N GLU A 184 -3.10 -13.46 -26.04
CA GLU A 184 -2.46 -12.15 -26.14
C GLU A 184 -2.79 -11.32 -24.88
N ALA A 185 -2.01 -11.52 -23.82
CA ALA A 185 -2.26 -10.99 -22.47
C ALA A 185 -1.21 -9.97 -22.00
N ASP A 186 -0.14 -9.76 -22.78
CA ASP A 186 1.00 -8.92 -22.38
C ASP A 186 0.72 -7.40 -22.53
N ALA A 187 -0.29 -7.03 -23.33
CA ALA A 187 -0.65 -5.64 -23.60
C ALA A 187 -2.17 -5.52 -23.84
N VAL A 188 -2.78 -4.43 -23.36
CA VAL A 188 -4.18 -4.11 -23.62
C VAL A 188 -4.37 -3.69 -25.07
N PHE A 189 -3.37 -3.03 -25.66
CA PHE A 189 -3.31 -2.70 -27.07
C PHE A 189 -2.29 -3.58 -27.78
N GLN A 190 -2.77 -4.47 -28.65
CA GLN A 190 -1.92 -5.21 -29.59
C GLN A 190 -2.39 -4.95 -31.02
N GLY A 191 -1.48 -4.46 -31.86
CA GLY A 191 -1.76 -4.19 -33.28
C GLY A 191 -2.92 -3.22 -33.54
N GLY A 192 -3.19 -2.27 -32.62
CA GLY A 192 -4.30 -1.32 -32.73
C GLY A 192 -5.67 -1.85 -32.32
N LYS A 193 -5.76 -3.07 -31.78
CA LYS A 193 -6.99 -3.64 -31.21
C LYS A 193 -6.87 -3.82 -29.70
N ILE A 194 -7.99 -3.61 -29.00
CA ILE A 194 -8.08 -3.84 -27.55
C ILE A 194 -8.28 -5.33 -27.30
N SER A 195 -7.37 -5.97 -26.57
CA SER A 195 -7.53 -7.36 -26.11
C SER A 195 -8.51 -7.38 -24.93
N PRO A 196 -9.71 -7.98 -25.08
CA PRO A 196 -10.68 -8.04 -23.98
C PRO A 196 -10.16 -8.89 -22.81
N VAL A 197 -9.33 -9.90 -23.10
CA VAL A 197 -8.72 -10.76 -22.08
C VAL A 197 -7.73 -9.96 -21.22
N ALA A 198 -6.85 -9.18 -21.85
CA ALA A 198 -5.91 -8.31 -21.14
C ALA A 198 -6.64 -7.26 -20.30
N LEU A 199 -7.75 -6.70 -20.82
CA LEU A 199 -8.57 -5.73 -20.09
C LEU A 199 -9.26 -6.34 -18.86
N VAL A 200 -9.79 -7.56 -18.96
CA VAL A 200 -10.37 -8.28 -17.82
C VAL A 200 -9.30 -8.59 -16.77
N LEU A 201 -8.14 -9.09 -17.19
CA LEU A 201 -7.01 -9.35 -16.29
C LEU A 201 -6.55 -8.07 -15.58
N LEU A 202 -6.51 -6.95 -16.29
CA LEU A 202 -6.20 -5.64 -15.73
C LEU A 202 -7.20 -5.25 -14.64
N ILE A 203 -8.51 -5.36 -14.90
CA ILE A 203 -9.56 -5.02 -13.92
C ILE A 203 -9.46 -5.91 -12.68
N VAL A 204 -9.25 -7.22 -12.87
CA VAL A 204 -9.08 -8.17 -11.77
C VAL A 204 -7.84 -7.81 -10.95
N SER A 205 -6.71 -7.57 -11.60
CA SER A 205 -5.45 -7.19 -10.96
C SER A 205 -5.59 -5.89 -10.15
N GLN A 206 -6.21 -4.85 -10.74
CA GLN A 206 -6.44 -3.57 -10.06
C GLN A 206 -7.43 -3.71 -8.89
N SER A 207 -8.42 -4.59 -9.02
CA SER A 207 -9.37 -4.89 -7.93
C SER A 207 -8.67 -5.58 -6.76
N LEU A 208 -7.84 -6.59 -7.03
CA LEU A 208 -7.05 -7.29 -6.02
C LEU A 208 -6.05 -6.35 -5.34
N GLY A 209 -5.35 -5.52 -6.12
CA GLY A 209 -4.41 -4.52 -5.61
C GLY A 209 -5.11 -3.50 -4.70
N THR A 210 -6.26 -2.98 -5.13
CA THR A 210 -7.07 -2.04 -4.33
C THR A 210 -7.58 -2.67 -3.04
N PHE A 211 -8.02 -3.93 -3.10
CA PHE A 211 -8.42 -4.69 -1.90
C PHE A 211 -7.24 -4.89 -0.93
N GLY A 212 -6.08 -5.25 -1.45
CA GLY A 212 -4.84 -5.38 -0.69
C GLY A 212 -4.42 -4.08 0.01
N LEU A 213 -4.49 -2.95 -0.70
CA LEU A 213 -4.25 -1.62 -0.14
C LEU A 213 -5.24 -1.27 0.99
N CYS A 214 -6.52 -1.58 0.81
CA CYS A 214 -7.54 -1.39 1.84
C CYS A 214 -7.23 -2.26 3.07
N TYR A 215 -6.87 -3.52 2.87
CA TYR A 215 -6.49 -4.43 3.95
C TYR A 215 -5.25 -3.92 4.73
N ALA A 216 -4.18 -3.55 4.02
CA ALA A 216 -2.98 -3.00 4.63
C ALA A 216 -3.28 -1.72 5.44
N SER A 217 -4.12 -0.85 4.89
CA SER A 217 -4.56 0.38 5.55
C SER A 217 -5.37 0.13 6.82
N VAL A 218 -6.27 -0.87 6.81
CA VAL A 218 -7.00 -1.31 8.01
C VAL A 218 -6.05 -1.86 9.06
N VAL A 219 -5.08 -2.70 8.67
CA VAL A 219 -4.08 -3.27 9.59
C VAL A 219 -3.28 -2.17 10.28
N LEU A 220 -2.83 -1.15 9.54
CA LEU A 220 -2.09 -0.01 10.09
C LEU A 220 -2.96 0.84 11.04
N ALA A 221 -4.20 1.14 10.64
CA ALA A 221 -5.14 1.91 11.48
C ALA A 221 -5.45 1.20 12.80
N ARG A 222 -5.72 -0.11 12.75
CA ARG A 222 -5.99 -0.91 13.96
C ARG A 222 -4.76 -1.07 14.83
N LYS A 223 -3.58 -1.27 14.24
CA LYS A 223 -2.32 -1.28 15.01
C LYS A 223 -2.11 0.04 15.75
N PHE A 224 -2.36 1.17 15.09
CA PHE A 224 -2.29 2.48 15.73
C PHE A 224 -3.28 2.59 16.90
N GLN A 225 -4.55 2.23 16.70
CA GLN A 225 -5.56 2.24 17.76
C GLN A 225 -5.13 1.38 18.95
N PHE A 226 -4.73 0.12 18.75
CA PHE A 226 -4.27 -0.75 19.84
C PHE A 226 -3.08 -0.16 20.60
N SER A 227 -2.15 0.48 19.89
CA SER A 227 -0.98 1.11 20.52
C SER A 227 -1.33 2.36 21.34
N GLU A 228 -2.34 3.11 20.93
CA GLU A 228 -2.84 4.27 21.69
C GLU A 228 -3.68 3.83 22.90
N PHE A 229 -4.52 2.80 22.74
CA PHE A 229 -5.26 2.20 23.86
C PHE A 229 -4.30 1.67 24.93
N ALA A 230 -3.25 0.94 24.54
CA ALA A 230 -2.26 0.42 25.48
C ALA A 230 -1.54 1.54 26.26
N ARG A 231 -1.23 2.67 25.59
CA ARG A 231 -0.58 3.84 26.20
C ARG A 231 -1.48 4.58 27.19
N ASN A 232 -2.78 4.66 26.91
CA ASN A 232 -3.74 5.35 27.76
C ASN A 232 -4.35 4.46 28.86
N SER A 233 -3.93 3.19 28.96
CA SER A 233 -4.28 2.32 30.08
C SER A 233 -3.51 2.74 31.34
N PRO A 234 -4.12 2.76 32.54
CA PRO A 234 -3.49 3.20 33.79
C PRO A 234 -2.24 2.39 34.22
N GLN A 235 -1.93 1.28 33.54
CA GLN A 235 -0.69 0.52 33.72
C GLN A 235 0.54 1.13 33.04
N GLY A 236 0.36 2.03 32.06
CA GLY A 236 1.46 2.69 31.35
C GLY A 236 2.16 3.76 32.20
N ASP A 237 1.42 4.43 33.09
CA ASP A 237 1.95 5.46 33.98
C ASP A 237 2.83 4.86 35.10
N ALA A 238 2.52 3.64 35.55
CA ALA A 238 3.27 2.96 36.61
C ALA A 238 4.72 2.61 36.21
N VAL A 239 5.01 2.41 34.92
CA VAL A 239 6.38 2.15 34.45
C VAL A 239 7.17 3.45 34.26
N SER A 240 6.49 4.57 34.00
CA SER A 240 7.13 5.87 33.83
C SER A 240 7.57 6.52 35.14
N GLU A 241 6.98 6.14 36.27
CA GLU A 241 7.42 6.57 37.61
C GLU A 241 8.60 5.75 38.16
N ILE A 242 8.81 4.51 37.70
CA ILE A 242 9.92 3.67 38.19
C ILE A 242 11.27 4.08 37.56
N PHE A 243 11.25 4.82 36.45
CA PHE A 243 12.45 5.28 35.73
C PHE A 243 12.72 6.79 35.87
N ARG A 244 12.14 7.46 36.86
CA ARG A 244 12.39 8.88 37.14
C ARG A 244 13.23 9.10 38.39
#